data_AF-A0A7X0H5R1-F1
#
_entry.id   AF-A0A7X0H5R1-F1
#
_cell.length_a   1.000
_cell.length_b   1.000
_cell.length_c   1.000
_cell.angle_alpha   90.00
_cell.angle_beta   90.00
_cell.angle_gamma   90.00
#
_symmetry.space_group_name_H-M   'P 1'
#
loop_
_entity.id
_entity.type
_entity.pdbx_description
1 polymer ?
#
loop_
_entity_poly.entity_id
_entity_poly.type
_entity_poly.pdbx_seq_one_letter_code
_entity_poly.pdbx_strand_id
1 'polypeptide(L)'
;MLRYLPICIFTLALIGCSPHLSLYQRMTAAAAPPHGVQQTQLAYIGDITTDAGNYHIATQRLILSGMPAPRGLAYRLLIFNDDLQLVASHDYHSNEAEPLWCEGSRVYLFGAGRLADLGAATGNAIDFRQGPNHPILIHEERYGSSGGTEAAATPGQ
;
A
#
# COMPACT_ATOMS: atom_id res chain seq x y z
N MET A 1 70.21 22.77 2.59
CA MET A 1 69.15 22.96 3.61
C MET A 1 67.81 23.11 2.90
N LEU A 2 67.05 22.03 2.75
CA LEU A 2 65.71 22.04 2.13
C LEU A 2 64.68 21.91 3.26
N ARG A 3 63.83 22.93 3.44
CA ARG A 3 62.77 22.95 4.45
C ARG A 3 61.49 22.35 3.85
N TYR A 4 61.03 21.24 4.43
CA TYR A 4 59.73 20.64 4.13
C TYR A 4 58.62 21.43 4.84
N LEU A 5 57.61 21.86 4.08
CA LEU A 5 56.38 22.49 4.56
C LEU A 5 55.32 21.38 4.69
N PRO A 6 54.63 21.20 5.84
CA PRO A 6 53.56 20.22 5.93
C PRO A 6 52.29 20.79 5.32
N ILE A 7 51.79 20.11 4.28
CA ILE A 7 50.47 20.36 3.70
C ILE A 7 49.43 19.74 4.64
N CYS A 8 48.76 20.56 5.43
CA CYS A 8 47.57 20.16 6.18
C CYS A 8 46.41 19.93 5.19
N ILE A 9 46.11 18.67 4.92
CA ILE A 9 44.90 18.27 4.20
C ILE A 9 43.72 18.44 5.16
N PHE A 10 42.97 19.53 5.01
CA PHE A 10 41.65 19.70 5.62
C PHE A 10 40.66 18.82 4.85
N THR A 11 40.43 17.61 5.33
CA THR A 11 39.27 16.82 4.92
C THR A 11 38.02 17.43 5.54
N LEU A 12 37.27 18.21 4.75
CA LEU A 12 35.90 18.61 5.08
C LEU A 12 35.05 17.32 5.20
N ALA A 13 34.80 16.89 6.43
CA ALA A 13 33.75 15.93 6.72
C ALA A 13 32.41 16.62 6.52
N LEU A 14 31.82 16.47 5.33
CA LEU A 14 30.41 16.75 5.09
C LEU A 14 29.60 15.71 5.86
N ILE A 15 29.37 15.96 7.15
CA ILE A 15 28.36 15.26 7.93
C ILE A 15 27.02 15.75 7.37
N GLY A 16 26.56 15.07 6.31
CA GLY A 16 25.26 15.30 5.73
C GLY A 16 24.19 14.91 6.75
N CYS A 17 23.64 15.90 7.44
CA CYS A 17 22.33 15.75 8.08
C CYS A 17 21.31 15.46 6.98
N SER A 18 21.09 14.19 6.66
CA SER A 18 19.93 13.80 5.86
C SER A 18 18.69 14.20 6.65
N PRO A 19 17.81 15.07 6.11
CA PRO A 19 16.59 15.43 6.80
C PRO A 19 15.79 14.15 7.05
N HIS A 20 15.49 13.88 8.32
CA HIS A 20 14.64 12.76 8.69
C HIS A 20 13.23 13.06 8.17
N LEU A 21 12.90 12.54 6.99
CA LEU A 21 11.56 12.65 6.42
C LEU A 21 10.56 11.94 7.34
N SER A 22 9.33 12.46 7.39
CA SER A 22 8.24 11.78 8.10
C SER A 22 7.85 10.48 7.38
N LEU A 23 7.19 9.56 8.10
CA LEU A 23 6.63 8.32 7.54
C LEU A 23 5.86 8.61 6.23
N TYR A 24 4.92 9.57 6.30
CA TYR A 24 4.09 9.98 5.17
C TYR A 24 4.91 10.48 3.97
N GLN A 25 5.95 11.28 4.21
CA GLN A 25 6.82 11.79 3.13
C GLN A 25 7.61 10.67 2.46
N ARG A 26 8.13 9.70 3.23
CA ARG A 26 8.86 8.55 2.70
C ARG A 26 7.95 7.64 1.89
N MET A 27 6.77 7.30 2.41
CA MET A 27 5.78 6.50 1.68
C MET A 27 5.30 7.22 0.41
N THR A 28 5.06 8.53 0.47
CA THR A 28 4.69 9.33 -0.71
C THR A 28 5.78 9.31 -1.78
N ALA A 29 7.05 9.42 -1.38
CA ALA A 29 8.16 9.35 -2.31
C ALA A 29 8.30 7.96 -2.94
N ALA A 30 8.16 6.89 -2.14
CA ALA A 30 8.21 5.51 -2.62
C ALA A 30 7.02 5.14 -3.52
N ALA A 31 5.87 5.79 -3.32
CA ALA A 31 4.66 5.60 -4.12
C ALA A 31 4.54 6.55 -5.32
N ALA A 32 5.61 7.27 -5.68
CA ALA A 32 5.55 8.30 -6.72
C ALA A 32 4.87 7.80 -8.01
N PRO A 33 3.86 8.55 -8.53
CA PRO A 33 3.14 8.12 -9.72
C PRO A 33 4.04 8.17 -10.95
N PRO A 34 3.77 7.34 -11.98
CA PRO A 34 4.49 7.40 -13.24
C PRO A 34 4.22 8.73 -13.97
N HIS A 35 5.04 9.04 -14.97
CA HIS A 35 4.87 10.25 -15.78
C HIS A 35 3.48 10.31 -16.44
N GLY A 36 2.86 11.49 -16.44
CA GLY A 36 1.50 11.69 -16.97
C GLY A 36 0.38 11.30 -16.00
N VAL A 37 0.72 10.86 -14.79
CA VAL A 37 -0.21 10.55 -13.71
C VAL A 37 0.12 11.41 -12.49
N GLN A 38 -0.90 11.84 -11.77
CA GLN A 38 -0.79 12.59 -10.52
C GLN A 38 -1.45 11.81 -9.39
N GLN A 39 -0.78 11.76 -8.24
CA GLN A 39 -1.37 11.28 -6.99
C GLN A 39 -2.26 12.37 -6.40
N THR A 40 -3.52 12.04 -6.15
CA THR A 40 -4.48 12.93 -5.47
C THR A 40 -4.64 12.59 -3.99
N GLN A 41 -4.41 11.32 -3.62
CA GLN A 41 -4.48 10.86 -2.25
C GLN A 41 -3.48 9.74 -2.00
N LEU A 42 -2.88 9.78 -0.81
CA LEU A 42 -2.23 8.65 -0.17
C LEU A 42 -2.74 8.60 1.27
N ALA A 43 -3.24 7.46 1.72
CA ALA A 43 -3.75 7.31 3.09
C ALA A 43 -3.15 6.05 3.71
N TYR A 44 -2.39 6.21 4.79
CA TYR A 44 -1.95 5.11 5.63
C TYR A 44 -3.15 4.55 6.40
N ILE A 45 -3.38 3.24 6.34
CA ILE A 45 -4.56 2.59 6.95
C ILE A 45 -4.21 1.60 8.06
N GLY A 46 -2.93 1.26 8.24
CA GLY A 46 -2.47 0.41 9.33
C GLY A 46 -1.30 -0.48 8.96
N ASP A 47 -0.96 -1.36 9.89
CA ASP A 47 0.10 -2.34 9.76
C ASP A 47 -0.48 -3.75 9.66
N ILE A 48 0.22 -4.63 8.95
CA ILE A 48 -0.02 -6.07 8.98
C ILE A 48 1.23 -6.83 9.39
N THR A 49 1.04 -7.99 10.01
CA THR A 49 2.10 -8.97 10.29
C THR A 49 1.82 -10.24 9.51
N THR A 50 2.81 -10.68 8.75
CA THR A 50 2.78 -11.90 7.93
C THR A 50 3.85 -12.87 8.41
N ASP A 51 3.87 -14.09 7.87
CA ASP A 51 4.94 -15.06 8.13
C ASP A 51 6.32 -14.58 7.62
N ALA A 52 6.33 -13.62 6.67
CA ALA A 52 7.55 -13.06 6.07
C ALA A 52 8.06 -11.78 6.76
N GLY A 53 7.25 -11.16 7.63
CA GLY A 53 7.61 -9.90 8.28
C GLY A 53 6.42 -8.95 8.48
N ASN A 54 6.74 -7.74 8.95
CA ASN A 54 5.79 -6.64 9.15
C ASN A 54 5.77 -5.72 7.94
N TYR A 55 4.59 -5.15 7.67
CA TYR A 55 4.39 -4.26 6.54
C TYR A 55 3.42 -3.14 6.88
N HIS A 56 3.69 -1.97 6.31
CA HIS A 56 2.82 -0.81 6.37
C HIS A 56 1.90 -0.79 5.16
N ILE A 57 0.62 -0.50 5.39
CA ILE A 57 -0.42 -0.53 4.37
C ILE A 57 -0.96 0.87 4.14
N ALA A 58 -1.05 1.26 2.88
CA ALA A 58 -1.68 2.50 2.46
C ALA A 58 -2.58 2.30 1.23
N THR A 59 -3.53 3.20 1.04
CA THR A 59 -4.29 3.32 -0.21
C THR A 59 -3.80 4.52 -1.00
N GLN A 60 -3.82 4.41 -2.32
CA GLN A 60 -3.41 5.47 -3.24
C GLN A 60 -4.50 5.71 -4.29
N ARG A 61 -4.78 6.99 -4.56
CA ARG A 61 -5.65 7.44 -5.64
C ARG A 61 -4.88 8.26 -6.65
N LEU A 62 -5.13 7.98 -7.93
CA LEU A 62 -4.43 8.55 -9.06
C LEU A 62 -5.40 9.20 -10.05
N ILE A 63 -4.92 10.22 -10.76
CA ILE A 63 -5.60 10.86 -11.90
C ILE A 63 -4.60 11.02 -13.05
N LEU A 64 -5.09 11.13 -14.29
CA LEU A 64 -4.25 11.60 -15.39
C LEU A 64 -3.93 13.09 -15.18
N SER A 65 -2.68 13.48 -15.41
CA SER A 65 -2.24 14.88 -15.23
C SER A 65 -3.10 15.83 -16.06
N GLY A 66 -3.58 16.91 -15.43
CA GLY A 66 -4.47 17.89 -16.06
C GLY A 66 -5.95 17.47 -16.13
N MET A 67 -6.32 16.30 -15.62
CA MET A 67 -7.72 15.86 -15.55
C MET A 67 -8.29 15.93 -14.14
N PRO A 68 -9.56 16.35 -13.95
CA PRO A 68 -10.15 16.48 -12.61
C PRO A 68 -10.68 15.15 -12.02
N ALA A 69 -10.59 14.04 -12.76
CA ALA A 69 -11.20 12.77 -12.35
C ALA A 69 -10.33 11.54 -12.73
N PRO A 70 -10.48 10.40 -12.03
CA PRO A 70 -9.59 9.22 -12.18
C PRO A 70 -9.64 8.48 -13.53
N ARG A 71 -10.58 8.78 -14.44
CA ARG A 71 -10.64 8.26 -15.84
C ARG A 71 -10.15 6.82 -16.08
N GLY A 72 -10.58 5.87 -15.23
CA GLY A 72 -10.25 4.45 -15.40
C GLY A 72 -8.93 4.00 -14.78
N LEU A 73 -8.21 4.89 -14.09
CA LEU A 73 -7.11 4.49 -13.21
C LEU A 73 -7.65 3.74 -12.00
N ALA A 74 -7.03 2.62 -11.67
CA ALA A 74 -7.37 1.82 -10.50
C ALA A 74 -6.95 2.53 -9.21
N TYR A 75 -7.64 2.17 -8.13
CA TYR A 75 -7.23 2.50 -6.78
C TYR A 75 -6.22 1.44 -6.36
N ARG A 76 -5.23 1.82 -5.57
CA ARG A 76 -4.11 0.93 -5.27
C ARG A 76 -3.98 0.72 -3.78
N LEU A 77 -3.91 -0.54 -3.36
CA LEU A 77 -3.45 -0.95 -2.05
C LEU A 77 -1.93 -1.10 -2.15
N LEU A 78 -1.21 -0.30 -1.40
CA LEU A 78 0.26 -0.25 -1.40
C LEU A 78 0.79 -0.90 -0.13
N ILE A 79 1.82 -1.73 -0.28
CA ILE A 79 2.43 -2.47 0.81
C ILE A 79 3.91 -2.09 0.88
N PHE A 80 4.34 -1.60 2.05
CA PHE A 80 5.71 -1.17 2.28
C PHE A 80 6.35 -2.03 3.37
N ASN A 81 7.64 -2.34 3.24
CA ASN A 81 8.40 -2.97 4.31
C ASN A 81 8.79 -1.96 5.42
N ASP A 82 9.44 -2.43 6.48
CA ASP A 82 9.92 -1.58 7.59
C ASP A 82 10.88 -0.46 7.14
N ASP A 83 11.58 -0.65 6.01
CA ASP A 83 12.43 0.36 5.38
C ASP A 83 11.63 1.37 4.53
N LEU A 84 10.29 1.30 4.55
CA LEU A 84 9.34 2.09 3.78
C LEU A 84 9.56 2.03 2.26
N GLN A 85 10.10 0.90 1.78
CA GLN A 85 10.19 0.60 0.37
C GLN A 85 8.89 -0.05 -0.08
N LEU A 86 8.34 0.39 -1.21
CA LEU A 86 7.17 -0.23 -1.81
C LEU A 86 7.55 -1.63 -2.32
N VAL A 87 7.00 -2.68 -1.70
CA VAL A 87 7.34 -4.08 -2.02
C VAL A 87 6.25 -4.79 -2.81
N ALA A 88 5.01 -4.32 -2.73
CA ALA A 88 3.89 -4.82 -3.52
C ALA A 88 2.81 -3.74 -3.70
N SER A 89 2.01 -3.89 -4.74
CA SER A 89 0.81 -3.08 -4.96
C SER A 89 -0.28 -3.92 -5.60
N HIS A 90 -1.51 -3.77 -5.11
CA HIS A 90 -2.68 -4.44 -5.67
C HIS A 90 -3.72 -3.42 -6.10
N ASP A 91 -4.22 -3.60 -7.32
CA ASP A 91 -5.24 -2.73 -7.87
C ASP A 91 -6.64 -3.22 -7.46
N TYR A 92 -7.49 -2.27 -7.08
CA TYR A 92 -8.88 -2.52 -6.70
C TYR A 92 -9.81 -1.41 -7.24
N HIS A 93 -11.10 -1.71 -7.26
CA HIS A 93 -12.14 -0.75 -7.63
C HIS A 93 -12.80 -0.16 -6.39
N SER A 94 -12.81 1.17 -6.28
CA SER A 94 -13.36 1.90 -5.11
C SER A 94 -14.82 1.61 -4.80
N ASN A 95 -15.57 1.09 -5.77
CA ASN A 95 -17.01 0.95 -5.69
C ASN A 95 -17.41 -0.35 -4.96
N GLU A 96 -16.47 -1.28 -4.79
CA GLU A 96 -16.74 -2.65 -4.33
C GLU A 96 -15.89 -3.03 -3.10
N ALA A 97 -14.73 -2.40 -2.92
CA ALA A 97 -13.64 -2.99 -2.15
C ALA A 97 -12.74 -1.97 -1.41
N GLU A 98 -13.29 -0.86 -0.87
CA GLU A 98 -12.44 0.16 -0.24
C GLU A 98 -11.77 -0.39 1.04
N PRO A 99 -10.42 -0.42 1.14
CA PRO A 99 -9.72 -0.82 2.34
C PRO A 99 -9.98 0.15 3.50
N LEU A 100 -10.28 -0.40 4.68
CA LEU A 100 -10.69 0.38 5.84
C LEU A 100 -9.63 0.38 6.96
N TRP A 101 -9.25 -0.78 7.46
CA TRP A 101 -8.26 -0.93 8.53
C TRP A 101 -7.52 -2.27 8.41
N CYS A 102 -6.48 -2.44 9.23
CA CYS A 102 -5.68 -3.66 9.30
C CYS A 102 -5.80 -4.32 10.70
N GLU A 103 -5.80 -5.66 10.75
CA GLU A 103 -5.68 -6.44 11.99
C GLU A 103 -4.95 -7.76 11.72
N GLY A 104 -3.88 -8.04 12.46
CA GLY A 104 -3.07 -9.24 12.26
C GLY A 104 -2.46 -9.25 10.86
N SER A 105 -2.73 -10.30 10.08
CA SER A 105 -2.27 -10.43 8.70
C SER A 105 -3.22 -9.84 7.65
N ARG A 106 -4.26 -9.11 8.08
CA ARG A 106 -5.43 -8.84 7.24
C ARG A 106 -5.70 -7.36 7.03
N VAL A 107 -6.21 -7.05 5.84
CA VAL A 107 -6.78 -5.75 5.47
C VAL A 107 -8.28 -5.95 5.28
N TYR A 108 -9.09 -5.23 6.05
CA TYR A 108 -10.56 -5.33 6.00
C TYR A 108 -11.12 -4.32 5.01
N LEU A 109 -12.15 -4.74 4.28
CA LEU A 109 -12.74 -3.98 3.19
C LEU A 109 -14.17 -3.54 3.52
N PHE A 110 -14.55 -2.39 2.98
CA PHE A 110 -15.95 -2.01 2.83
C PHE A 110 -16.57 -2.83 1.69
N GLY A 111 -17.61 -3.61 2.02
CA GLY A 111 -18.27 -4.50 1.07
C GLY A 111 -17.56 -5.85 0.88
N ALA A 112 -17.94 -6.55 -0.18
CA ALA A 112 -17.27 -7.76 -0.64
C ALA A 112 -16.51 -7.39 -1.91
N GLY A 113 -15.21 -7.20 -1.73
CA GLY A 113 -14.33 -6.66 -2.74
C GLY A 113 -13.70 -7.73 -3.62
N ARG A 114 -13.14 -7.25 -4.73
CA ARG A 114 -12.29 -8.01 -5.63
C ARG A 114 -10.95 -7.28 -5.76
N LEU A 115 -9.86 -8.04 -5.76
CA LEU A 115 -8.57 -7.54 -6.23
C LEU A 115 -8.43 -7.94 -7.70
N ALA A 116 -7.97 -7.02 -8.54
CA ALA A 116 -7.78 -7.28 -9.98
C ALA A 116 -6.90 -8.53 -10.21
N ASP A 117 -5.88 -8.69 -9.38
CA ASP A 117 -4.89 -9.78 -9.45
C ASP A 117 -5.44 -11.14 -9.00
N LEU A 118 -6.59 -11.17 -8.31
CA LEU A 118 -7.19 -12.39 -7.75
C LEU A 118 -8.42 -12.88 -8.53
N GLY A 119 -8.70 -12.30 -9.69
CA GLY A 119 -9.71 -12.79 -10.62
C GLY A 119 -11.15 -12.66 -10.09
N ALA A 120 -11.87 -13.78 -10.03
CA ALA A 120 -13.30 -13.83 -9.66
C ALA A 120 -13.58 -14.02 -8.16
N ALA A 121 -12.54 -14.20 -7.34
CA ALA A 121 -12.70 -14.34 -5.90
C ALA A 121 -13.26 -13.05 -5.29
N THR A 122 -14.16 -13.20 -4.31
CA THR A 122 -14.72 -12.09 -3.52
C THR A 122 -14.47 -12.33 -2.03
N GLY A 123 -14.36 -11.26 -1.26
CA GLY A 123 -14.20 -11.32 0.19
C GLY A 123 -14.31 -9.94 0.83
N ASN A 124 -14.60 -9.90 2.12
CA ASN A 124 -14.63 -8.66 2.90
C ASN A 124 -13.31 -8.40 3.66
N ALA A 125 -12.32 -9.28 3.51
CA ALA A 125 -10.96 -9.08 3.97
C ALA A 125 -9.95 -9.72 3.00
N ILE A 126 -8.76 -9.13 2.93
CA ILE A 126 -7.60 -9.67 2.24
C ILE A 126 -6.64 -10.18 3.31
N ASP A 127 -6.31 -11.48 3.27
CA ASP A 127 -5.32 -12.08 4.16
C ASP A 127 -3.96 -12.19 3.44
N PHE A 128 -2.94 -11.59 4.05
CA PHE A 128 -1.56 -11.58 3.59
C PHE A 128 -0.66 -12.49 4.40
N ARG A 129 -1.19 -13.47 5.16
CA ARG A 129 -0.39 -14.34 6.03
C ARG A 129 0.84 -14.93 5.34
N GLN A 130 0.71 -15.32 4.07
CA GLN A 130 1.78 -15.92 3.26
C GLN A 130 2.75 -14.89 2.63
N GLY A 131 2.61 -13.61 2.97
CA GLY A 131 3.42 -12.50 2.48
C GLY A 131 2.67 -11.58 1.50
N PRO A 132 3.28 -10.42 1.18
CA PRO A 132 2.62 -9.34 0.45
C PRO A 132 2.28 -9.68 -1.01
N ASN A 133 2.94 -10.68 -1.61
CA ASN A 133 2.71 -11.08 -3.00
C ASN A 133 1.75 -12.28 -3.14
N HIS A 134 1.24 -12.80 -2.01
CA HIS A 134 0.34 -13.95 -1.98
C HIS A 134 -0.96 -13.64 -1.23
N PRO A 135 -1.69 -12.58 -1.61
CA PRO A 135 -2.96 -12.27 -0.97
C PRO A 135 -4.00 -13.35 -1.27
N ILE A 136 -4.84 -13.64 -0.28
CA ILE A 136 -6.08 -14.40 -0.47
C ILE A 136 -7.27 -13.56 0.00
N LEU A 137 -8.37 -13.58 -0.75
CA LEU A 137 -9.62 -12.99 -0.30
C LEU A 137 -10.35 -13.98 0.61
N ILE A 138 -10.79 -13.52 1.77
CA ILE A 138 -11.54 -14.30 2.75
C ILE A 138 -12.82 -13.56 3.16
N HIS A 139 -13.76 -14.32 3.72
CA HIS A 139 -14.94 -13.78 4.39
C HIS A 139 -14.76 -13.88 5.90
N GLU A 140 -14.92 -12.77 6.59
CA GLU A 140 -14.83 -12.62 8.04
C GLU A 140 -16.19 -12.20 8.60
N GLU A 141 -16.73 -12.98 9.55
CA GLU A 141 -18.03 -12.74 10.17
C GLU A 141 -18.01 -11.59 11.19
N ARG A 142 -16.82 -11.23 11.70
CA ARG A 142 -16.62 -10.23 12.76
C ARG A 142 -17.12 -8.83 12.41
N TYR A 143 -17.43 -8.57 11.14
CA TYR A 143 -17.88 -7.28 10.66
C TYR A 143 -19.07 -7.45 9.71
N GLY A 144 -20.18 -6.76 10.02
CA GLY A 144 -21.36 -6.64 9.17
C GLY A 144 -21.13 -5.79 7.92
N SER A 145 -19.97 -5.97 7.25
CA SER A 145 -19.71 -5.39 5.94
C SER A 145 -20.82 -5.85 5.02
N SER A 146 -21.62 -4.90 4.54
CA SER A 146 -22.88 -5.11 3.81
C SER A 146 -22.73 -5.76 2.43
N GLY A 147 -21.63 -6.44 2.14
CA GLY A 147 -21.30 -7.02 0.85
C GLY A 147 -21.56 -8.53 0.70
N GLY A 148 -21.86 -9.24 1.79
CA GLY A 148 -22.07 -10.68 1.76
C GLY A 148 -23.35 -11.09 2.47
N THR A 149 -24.52 -10.87 1.85
CA THR A 149 -25.64 -11.77 2.13
C THR A 149 -25.26 -13.13 1.57
N GLU A 150 -25.04 -14.10 2.45
CA GLU A 150 -24.83 -15.49 2.06
C GLU A 150 -25.94 -15.98 1.13
N ALA A 151 -25.51 -16.69 0.08
CA ALA A 151 -26.27 -17.61 -0.76
C ALA A 151 -27.60 -17.10 -1.35
N ALA A 152 -27.69 -17.14 -2.68
CA ALA A 152 -28.93 -17.61 -3.28
C ALA A 152 -29.18 -19.04 -2.75
N ALA A 153 -29.89 -19.15 -1.62
CA ALA A 153 -30.61 -20.36 -1.29
C ALA A 153 -31.54 -20.60 -2.49
N THR A 154 -31.21 -21.55 -3.35
CA THR A 154 -32.21 -22.10 -4.27
C THR A 154 -33.28 -22.73 -3.38
N PRO A 155 -34.50 -22.17 -3.32
CA PRO A 155 -35.59 -22.86 -2.65
C PRO A 155 -35.99 -23.99 -3.58
N GLY A 156 -35.63 -25.21 -3.18
CA GLY A 156 -36.15 -26.50 -3.66
C GLY A 156 -36.50 -26.63 -5.14
N GLN A 157 -35.70 -27.42 -5.87
CA GLN A 157 -36.20 -28.40 -6.84
C GLN A 157 -35.32 -29.66 -6.78
#